data_AF-A0AAV5WTU4-F1
#
_entry.id   AF-A0AAV5WTU4-F1
#
_cell.length_a   1.000
_cell.length_b   1.000
_cell.length_c   1.000
_cell.angle_alpha   90.00
_cell.angle_beta   90.00
_cell.angle_gamma   90.00
#
_symmetry.space_group_name_H-M   'P 1'
#
loop_
_entity.id
_entity.type
_entity.pdbx_description
1 polymer ?
#
loop_
_entity_poly.entity_id
_entity_poly.type
_entity_poly.pdbx_seq_one_letter_code
_entity_poly.pdbx_strand_id
1 'polypeptide(L)'
;GVPQDQDRDSENGDGVGTGEGGICVVCSDEASGKHYGVMTCNGCKGFFRRSVRAPKPYECRASGNCPIDRMARNGCRACRFKRCLDVGMDTDAIRPDRDKTGE
;
A
#
# COMPACT_ATOMS: atom_id res chain seq x y z
N GLY A 1 -41.53 -26.94 2.28
CA GLY A 1 -40.60 -26.62 1.19
C GLY A 1 -40.64 -25.14 0.95
N VAL A 2 -39.53 -24.46 1.18
CA VAL A 2 -39.30 -23.06 0.83
C VAL A 2 -37.99 -23.04 0.05
N PRO A 3 -37.99 -22.79 -1.26
CA PRO A 3 -36.78 -22.42 -1.97
C PRO A 3 -36.66 -20.90 -2.06
N GLN A 4 -35.43 -20.45 -2.35
CA GLN A 4 -34.97 -19.13 -2.83
C GLN A 4 -34.02 -18.46 -1.82
N ASP A 5 -32.70 -18.66 -1.90
CA ASP A 5 -31.71 -18.28 -2.93
C ASP A 5 -31.01 -16.96 -2.55
N GLN A 6 -29.70 -17.10 -2.27
CA GLN A 6 -28.58 -16.19 -2.48
C GLN A 6 -28.73 -14.70 -2.12
N ASP A 7 -27.99 -14.28 -1.09
CA ASP A 7 -27.21 -13.05 -1.19
C ASP A 7 -25.74 -13.36 -0.88
N ARG A 8 -25.02 -13.70 -1.96
CA ARG A 8 -23.56 -13.59 -2.01
C ARG A 8 -23.31 -12.15 -2.41
N ASP A 9 -22.95 -11.30 -1.46
CA ASP A 9 -22.41 -9.98 -1.77
C ASP A 9 -21.10 -10.15 -2.56
N SER A 10 -21.29 -10.16 -3.87
CA SER A 10 -20.28 -10.06 -4.90
C SER A 10 -19.82 -8.61 -4.94
N GLU A 11 -18.85 -8.24 -4.10
CA GLU A 11 -18.08 -7.01 -4.26
C GLU A 11 -17.07 -7.17 -5.42
N ASN A 12 -17.59 -7.45 -6.63
CA ASN A 12 -16.88 -7.27 -7.89
C ASN A 12 -16.98 -5.78 -8.27
N GLY A 13 -16.03 -4.99 -7.78
CA GLY A 13 -15.80 -3.61 -8.20
C GLY A 13 -14.73 -3.51 -9.29
N ASP A 14 -14.91 -4.22 -10.40
CA ASP A 14 -14.14 -4.02 -11.63
C ASP A 14 -14.92 -3.09 -12.56
N GLY A 15 -14.57 -1.81 -12.55
CA GLY A 15 -15.19 -0.81 -13.41
C GLY A 15 -14.41 0.50 -13.49
N VAL A 16 -13.88 0.75 -14.69
CA VAL A 16 -13.42 2.03 -15.26
C VAL A 16 -11.95 2.40 -15.03
N GLY A 17 -11.13 2.08 -16.03
CA GLY A 17 -9.87 2.76 -16.28
C GLY A 17 -10.07 3.93 -17.23
N THR A 18 -9.86 5.16 -16.74
CA THR A 18 -9.28 6.30 -17.45
C THR A 18 -8.85 7.36 -16.42
N GLY A 19 -7.55 7.52 -16.18
CA GLY A 19 -6.95 8.83 -15.87
C GLY A 19 -7.24 9.57 -14.56
N GLU A 20 -7.99 9.05 -13.59
CA GLU A 20 -8.17 9.74 -12.29
C GLU A 20 -7.23 9.17 -11.22
N GLY A 21 -6.05 9.80 -11.09
CA GLY A 21 -5.16 9.56 -9.96
C GLY A 21 -5.88 9.88 -8.66
N GLY A 22 -6.15 8.87 -7.83
CA GLY A 22 -6.71 9.07 -6.50
C GLY A 22 -5.71 9.73 -5.53
N ILE A 23 -6.06 9.76 -4.25
CA ILE A 23 -5.16 10.24 -3.19
C ILE A 23 -4.43 9.08 -2.53
N CYS A 24 -3.14 9.23 -2.30
CA CYS A 24 -2.32 8.23 -1.61
C CYS A 24 -2.76 8.11 -0.16
N VAL A 25 -3.34 6.98 0.23
CA VAL A 25 -3.89 6.78 1.59
C VAL A 25 -2.83 6.81 2.70
N VAL A 26 -1.54 6.72 2.34
CA VAL A 26 -0.42 6.78 3.28
C VAL A 26 0.01 8.21 3.60
N CYS A 27 0.09 9.09 2.60
CA CYS A 27 0.74 10.41 2.74
C CYS A 27 0.00 11.56 2.05
N SER A 28 -1.19 11.30 1.51
CA SER A 28 -2.05 12.27 0.83
C SER A 28 -1.46 12.96 -0.42
N ASP A 29 -0.33 12.46 -0.93
CA ASP A 29 0.22 12.84 -2.24
C ASP A 29 -0.63 12.24 -3.38
N GLU A 30 -0.42 12.70 -4.61
CA GLU A 30 -1.12 12.16 -5.79
C GLU A 30 -0.81 10.67 -5.97
N ALA A 31 -1.84 9.82 -5.98
CA ALA A 31 -1.68 8.38 -6.19
C ALA A 31 -1.45 8.09 -7.67
N SER A 32 -0.56 7.15 -7.94
CA SER A 32 -0.35 6.63 -9.29
C SER A 32 -1.19 5.37 -9.58
N GLY A 33 -2.07 4.98 -8.65
CA GLY A 33 -2.95 3.82 -8.74
C GLY A 33 -2.89 2.92 -7.50
N LYS A 34 -3.50 1.74 -7.59
CA LYS A 34 -3.43 0.70 -6.55
C LYS A 34 -2.06 0.01 -6.61
N HIS A 35 -1.33 0.01 -5.49
CA HIS A 35 -0.10 -0.76 -5.33
C HIS A 35 -0.16 -1.52 -4.01
N TYR A 36 0.10 -2.83 -4.06
CA TYR A 36 0.05 -3.71 -2.89
C TYR A 36 -1.31 -3.64 -2.17
N GLY A 37 -2.39 -3.70 -2.94
CA GLY A 37 -3.77 -3.72 -2.42
C GLY A 37 -4.46 -2.36 -2.29
N VAL A 38 -3.72 -1.24 -2.21
CA VAL A 38 -4.32 0.07 -1.87
C VAL A 38 -3.81 1.25 -2.71
N MET A 39 -4.61 2.32 -2.79
CA MET A 39 -4.29 3.54 -3.57
C MET A 39 -3.07 4.27 -2.99
N THR A 40 -1.94 4.28 -3.71
CA THR A 40 -0.70 4.91 -3.23
C THR A 40 0.06 5.67 -4.33
N CYS A 41 0.88 6.62 -3.91
CA CYS A 41 1.82 7.31 -4.80
C CYS A 41 3.07 6.47 -5.06
N ASN A 42 3.84 6.83 -6.10
CA ASN A 42 5.10 6.17 -6.43
C ASN A 42 6.11 6.14 -5.26
N GLY A 43 6.12 7.20 -4.43
CA GLY A 43 6.99 7.29 -3.27
C GLY A 43 6.68 6.23 -2.21
N CYS A 44 5.40 6.02 -1.88
CA CYS A 44 4.97 5.04 -0.88
C CYS A 44 5.03 3.61 -1.43
N LYS A 45 4.70 3.40 -2.71
CA LYS A 45 4.96 2.13 -3.42
C LYS A 45 6.42 1.69 -3.28
N GLY A 46 7.35 2.56 -3.70
CA GLY A 46 8.78 2.22 -3.70
C GLY A 46 9.36 2.07 -2.30
N PHE A 47 8.88 2.88 -1.34
CA PHE A 47 9.27 2.77 0.06
C PHE A 47 8.84 1.41 0.64
N PHE A 48 7.57 1.06 0.54
CA PHE A 48 7.02 -0.19 1.07
C PHE A 48 7.75 -1.42 0.49
N ARG A 49 7.97 -1.46 -0.83
CA ARG A 49 8.72 -2.53 -1.49
C ARG A 49 10.11 -2.73 -0.89
N ARG A 50 10.86 -1.64 -0.66
CA ARG A 50 12.21 -1.72 -0.09
C ARG A 50 12.19 -2.14 1.37
N SER A 51 11.20 -1.66 2.14
CA SER A 51 11.04 -2.00 3.55
C SER A 51 10.73 -3.47 3.77
N VAL A 52 9.98 -4.10 2.87
CA VAL A 52 9.67 -5.54 2.92
C VAL A 52 10.81 -6.41 2.40
N ARG A 53 11.42 -6.06 1.26
CA ARG A 53 12.50 -6.89 0.66
C ARG A 53 13.80 -6.90 1.46
N ALA A 54 14.14 -5.77 2.05
CA ALA A 54 15.35 -5.60 2.83
C ALA A 54 14.97 -4.99 4.18
N PRO A 55 14.35 -5.79 5.07
CA PRO A 55 13.87 -5.31 6.35
C PRO A 55 15.06 -4.79 7.14
N LYS A 56 15.03 -3.48 7.40
CA LYS A 56 15.93 -2.82 8.34
C LYS A 56 15.08 -2.39 9.53
N PRO A 57 15.57 -2.55 10.77
CA PRO A 57 14.86 -2.01 11.92
C PRO A 57 14.72 -0.50 11.73
N TYR A 58 13.48 -0.03 11.69
CA TYR A 58 13.18 1.39 11.73
C TYR A 58 12.80 1.74 13.16
N GLU A 59 13.49 2.74 13.70
CA GLU A 59 13.19 3.27 15.03
C GLU A 59 12.57 4.67 14.89
N CYS A 60 11.48 4.91 15.60
CA CYS A 60 10.93 6.25 15.74
C CYS A 60 11.70 6.96 16.86
N ARG A 61 12.18 8.18 16.60
CA ARG A 61 12.89 9.01 17.60
C ARG A 61 11.95 9.96 18.36
N ALA A 62 10.65 9.77 18.21
CA ALA A 62 9.59 10.56 18.83
C ALA A 62 8.57 9.59 19.47
N SER A 63 7.28 9.92 19.45
CA SER A 63 6.20 9.17 20.10
C SER A 63 5.52 8.09 19.24
N GLY A 64 6.11 7.70 18.09
CA GLY A 64 5.55 6.64 17.24
C GLY A 64 4.29 7.02 16.45
N ASN A 65 3.99 8.32 16.35
CA ASN A 65 2.85 8.91 15.65
C ASN A 65 3.25 10.12 14.79
N CYS A 66 4.45 10.10 14.20
CA CYS A 66 4.94 11.20 13.37
C CYS A 66 3.98 11.47 12.20
N PRO A 67 3.76 12.74 11.82
CA PRO A 67 2.91 13.09 10.69
C PRO A 67 3.49 12.51 9.39
N ILE A 68 2.63 11.84 8.61
CA ILE A 68 2.96 11.29 7.30
C ILE A 68 2.11 12.00 6.26
N ASP A 69 2.67 13.07 5.70
CA ASP A 69 2.11 13.81 4.57
C ASP A 69 3.14 13.92 3.43
N ARG A 70 2.77 14.56 2.32
CA ARG A 70 3.62 14.73 1.13
C ARG A 70 5.01 15.31 1.46
N MET A 71 5.08 16.24 2.41
CA MET A 71 6.29 16.97 2.80
C MET A 71 7.07 16.23 3.90
N ALA A 72 6.38 15.66 4.89
CA ALA A 72 6.97 15.11 6.10
C ALA A 72 7.23 13.59 6.05
N ARG A 73 6.68 12.86 5.07
CA ARG A 73 6.78 11.38 4.98
C ARG A 73 8.19 10.80 5.04
N ASN A 74 9.24 11.57 4.75
CA ASN A 74 10.62 11.10 4.83
C ASN A 74 11.26 11.28 6.22
N GLY A 75 10.62 12.03 7.13
CA GLY A 75 11.16 12.35 8.46
C GLY A 75 11.19 11.16 9.42
N CYS A 76 10.24 10.22 9.32
CA CYS A 76 10.22 9.02 10.15
C CYS A 76 9.87 7.77 9.36
N ARG A 77 10.88 6.92 9.08
CA ARG A 77 10.69 5.65 8.37
C ARG A 77 9.83 4.66 9.16
N ALA A 78 9.97 4.65 10.49
CA ALA A 78 9.21 3.77 11.36
C ALA A 78 7.70 4.06 11.26
N CYS A 79 7.30 5.31 11.47
CA CYS A 79 5.89 5.71 11.38
C CYS A 79 5.35 5.59 9.97
N ARG A 80 6.17 5.87 8.93
CA ARG A 80 5.74 5.68 7.55
C ARG A 80 5.46 4.21 7.22
N PHE A 81 6.34 3.30 7.63
CA PHE A 81 6.16 1.88 7.37
C PHE A 81 4.99 1.31 8.18
N LYS A 82 4.88 1.70 9.45
CA LYS A 82 3.68 1.42 10.26
C LYS A 82 2.41 1.88 9.55
N ARG A 83 2.37 3.13 9.07
CA ARG A 83 1.21 3.67 8.33
C ARG A 83 0.91 2.87 7.07
N CYS A 84 1.92 2.42 6.32
CA CYS A 84 1.72 1.52 5.17
C CYS A 84 0.98 0.24 5.56
N LEU A 85 1.38 -0.40 6.67
CA LEU A 85 0.71 -1.59 7.18
C LEU A 85 -0.71 -1.27 7.69
N ASP A 86 -0.87 -0.19 8.44
CA ASP A 86 -2.15 0.23 9.02
C ASP A 86 -3.22 0.52 7.96
N VAL A 87 -2.83 0.98 6.77
CA VAL A 87 -3.77 1.21 5.64
C VAL A 87 -3.99 -0.04 4.78
N GLY A 88 -3.39 -1.18 5.11
CA GLY A 88 -3.59 -2.44 4.40
C GLY A 88 -2.69 -2.66 3.20
N MET A 89 -1.48 -2.08 3.15
CA MET A 89 -0.51 -2.47 2.13
C MET A 89 -0.06 -3.93 2.37
N ASP A 90 -0.28 -4.79 1.37
CA ASP A 90 -0.04 -6.22 1.46
C ASP A 90 1.44 -6.59 1.23
N THR A 91 2.07 -7.18 2.23
CA THR A 91 3.46 -7.66 2.16
C THR A 91 3.61 -8.89 1.26
N ASP A 92 2.59 -9.73 1.17
CA ASP A 92 2.63 -10.99 0.43
C ASP A 92 2.54 -10.76 -1.08
N ALA A 93 1.96 -9.63 -1.50
CA ALA A 93 2.01 -9.14 -2.87
C ALA A 93 3.45 -8.85 -3.37
N ILE A 94 4.44 -8.79 -2.47
CA ILE A 94 5.86 -8.63 -2.83
C ILE A 94 6.47 -10.03 -2.95
N ARG A 95 6.47 -10.56 -4.18
CA ARG A 95 7.14 -11.83 -4.47
C ARG A 95 8.64 -11.75 -4.14
N PRO A 96 9.25 -12.81 -3.59
CA PRO A 96 10.70 -12.95 -3.53
C PRO A 96 11.27 -12.82 -4.94
N ASP A 97 12.48 -12.26 -5.06
CA ASP A 97 13.08 -12.01 -6.37
C ASP A 97 12.97 -13.27 -7.24
N ARG A 98 12.37 -13.13 -8.43
CA ARG A 98 12.50 -14.14 -9.45
C ARG A 98 13.97 -14.17 -9.80
N ASP A 99 14.65 -15.24 -9.41
CA ASP A 99 15.94 -15.57 -9.98
C ASP A 99 15.84 -15.39 -11.50
N LYS A 100 16.76 -14.62 -12.04
CA LYS A 100 16.83 -14.31 -13.47
C LYS A 100 16.87 -15.63 -14.24
N THR A 101 15.80 -15.95 -14.94
CA THR A 101 15.80 -16.94 -16.03
C THR A 101 15.28 -16.29 -17.30
N GLY A 102 16.17 -16.18 -18.30
CA GLY A 102 15.92 -15.83 -19.71
C GLY A 102 15.97 -14.32 -19.97
N GLU A 103 16.84 -13.77 -20.83
CA GLU A 103 17.74 -14.29 -21.88
C GLU A 103 19.08 -13.53 -21.87
#